data_AF-A0A9P5P401-F1
#
_entry.id   AF-A0A9P5P401-F1
#
_cell.length_a   1.000
_cell.length_b   1.000
_cell.length_c   1.000
_cell.angle_alpha   90.00
_cell.angle_beta   90.00
_cell.angle_gamma   90.00
#
_symmetry.space_group_name_H-M   'P 1'
#
loop_
_entity.id
_entity.type
_entity.pdbx_description
1 polymer ?
#
loop_
_entity_poly.entity_id
_entity_poly.type
_entity_poly.pdbx_seq_one_letter_code
_entity_poly.pdbx_strand_id
1 'polypeptide(L)'
;MSSIRTTPNLNERDILTGDINGSIVGGQGNTNQINIYSHGFGPVFDRLCRHVASNASFNSAEVAAQPKCHEGTRIAILDHLTSWAAASSYHYSITWLYGPAGSGKSTILCTIAQRLFDRNLLLSSFFFIPTMAYQLALSIPATRPFIMKAIEMDLLIFSTSLWEQARALVIAPIIAVHQQSPLDTGQYRRIFVIDGLDECRDSDTQCETLQVLNSILRHFIIPLAILVASRPEQHFRLAFNLGDLNAASTRLHFDNSYKADQDIKKYFMDEFGFIREKHLFRSHLPTYWPPSGTIETLVRKSSEQFIYASTVVRFIKSARHNPEKRLEILMRASDAGKAKAFEELDPLYATIFNTIDLAWDITCSRSSPVVSSEPIKDTMRDRAITQPTGRGRAASTF
;
A
#
# COMPACT_ATOMS: atom_id res chain seq x y z
N MET A 1 55.12 -30.07 -24.67
CA MET A 1 54.07 -31.11 -24.62
C MET A 1 52.87 -30.53 -23.89
N SER A 2 51.71 -30.57 -24.55
CA SER A 2 50.34 -30.28 -24.07
C SER A 2 50.04 -28.89 -23.48
N SER A 3 48.94 -28.21 -23.76
CA SER A 3 47.91 -28.24 -24.81
C SER A 3 47.03 -27.06 -24.43
N ILE A 4 47.03 -26.01 -25.25
CA ILE A 4 46.05 -24.92 -25.18
C ILE A 4 44.68 -25.53 -25.47
N ARG A 5 43.71 -25.38 -24.56
CA ARG A 5 42.29 -25.66 -24.85
C ARG A 5 41.46 -24.41 -24.63
N THR A 6 41.03 -23.91 -25.77
CA THR A 6 39.94 -22.98 -26.08
C THR A 6 38.70 -23.16 -25.21
N THR A 7 38.20 -22.05 -24.66
CA THR A 7 36.83 -21.87 -24.17
C THR A 7 35.84 -21.91 -25.34
N PRO A 8 34.75 -22.70 -25.30
CA PRO A 8 33.68 -22.57 -26.27
C PRO A 8 32.74 -21.41 -25.89
N ASN A 9 32.43 -20.59 -26.90
CA ASN A 9 31.29 -19.68 -26.96
C ASN A 9 30.00 -20.38 -26.50
N LEU A 10 29.29 -19.78 -25.54
CA LEU A 10 27.89 -20.07 -25.30
C LEU A 10 27.05 -18.98 -25.99
N ASN A 11 26.29 -19.42 -27.00
CA ASN A 11 25.36 -18.62 -27.77
C ASN A 11 24.27 -18.03 -26.87
N GLU A 12 24.05 -16.71 -26.97
CA GLU A 12 22.86 -16.00 -26.49
C GLU A 12 21.64 -16.34 -27.37
N ARG A 13 21.11 -17.55 -27.24
CA ARG A 13 19.79 -17.94 -27.76
C ARG A 13 19.27 -19.07 -26.87
N ASP A 14 18.61 -18.71 -25.76
CA ASP A 14 17.64 -19.54 -25.01
C ASP A 14 17.06 -18.77 -23.80
N ILE A 15 16.60 -17.53 -24.01
CA ILE A 15 15.80 -16.78 -23.00
C ILE A 15 14.53 -16.26 -23.67
N LEU A 16 13.68 -17.18 -24.14
CA LEU A 16 12.30 -16.92 -24.54
C LEU A 16 11.50 -18.21 -24.35
N THR A 17 11.08 -18.47 -23.10
CA THR A 17 9.85 -19.16 -22.68
C THR A 17 9.96 -19.40 -21.17
N GLY A 18 9.01 -18.88 -20.41
CA GLY A 18 9.01 -19.00 -18.96
C GLY A 18 7.65 -18.60 -18.43
N ASP A 19 6.73 -19.56 -18.53
CA ASP A 19 5.37 -19.50 -18.02
C ASP A 19 5.33 -19.09 -16.54
N ILE A 20 4.37 -18.24 -16.22
CA ILE A 20 4.09 -17.72 -14.88
C ILE A 20 3.21 -18.75 -14.17
N ASN A 21 3.80 -19.83 -13.67
CA ASN A 21 3.15 -20.77 -12.76
C ASN A 21 3.99 -20.89 -11.49
N GLY A 22 3.75 -20.00 -10.53
CA GLY A 22 4.33 -20.05 -9.20
C GLY A 22 3.51 -20.96 -8.26
N SER A 23 3.59 -22.27 -8.47
CA SER A 23 3.27 -23.25 -7.42
C SER A 23 4.37 -23.21 -6.36
N ILE A 24 4.04 -22.83 -5.13
CA ILE A 24 4.94 -23.00 -3.99
C ILE A 24 4.88 -24.47 -3.58
N VAL A 25 5.61 -25.32 -4.31
CA VAL A 25 5.99 -26.65 -3.87
C VAL A 25 7.24 -26.49 -3.01
N GLY A 26 7.20 -27.07 -1.80
CA GLY A 26 8.28 -27.03 -0.83
C GLY A 26 9.62 -27.40 -1.44
N GLY A 27 10.52 -26.43 -1.51
CA GLY A 27 11.93 -26.60 -1.80
C GLY A 27 12.73 -25.96 -0.68
N GLN A 28 13.69 -26.71 -0.13
CA GLN A 28 14.67 -26.22 0.84
C GLN A 28 15.36 -24.97 0.28
N GLY A 29 14.87 -23.80 0.68
CA GLY A 29 15.49 -22.53 0.36
C GLY A 29 16.76 -22.39 1.20
N ASN A 30 17.91 -22.35 0.52
CA ASN A 30 19.16 -21.87 1.11
C ASN A 30 18.89 -20.52 1.76
N THR A 31 18.85 -20.51 3.09
CA THR A 31 18.95 -19.29 3.88
C THR A 31 20.33 -18.72 3.61
N ASN A 32 20.44 -17.75 2.70
CA ASN A 32 21.61 -16.90 2.64
C ASN A 32 21.66 -16.11 3.95
N GLN A 33 22.28 -16.73 4.96
CA GLN A 33 22.70 -16.09 6.19
C GLN A 33 23.66 -14.97 5.83
N ILE A 34 23.13 -13.76 5.68
CA ILE A 34 23.95 -12.56 5.73
C ILE A 34 24.42 -12.47 7.18
N ASN A 35 25.68 -12.85 7.42
CA ASN A 35 26.37 -12.59 8.68
C ASN A 35 26.41 -11.08 8.92
N ILE A 36 25.41 -10.57 9.63
CA ILE A 36 25.51 -9.28 10.30
C ILE A 36 26.57 -9.48 11.38
N TYR A 37 27.75 -8.90 11.20
CA TYR A 37 28.83 -8.94 12.19
C TYR A 37 28.35 -8.26 13.49
N SER A 38 27.80 -9.06 14.40
CA SER A 38 27.33 -8.67 15.72
C SER A 38 28.48 -8.66 16.74
N HIS A 39 29.53 -7.88 16.48
CA HIS A 39 30.52 -7.60 17.51
C HIS A 39 29.97 -6.56 18.50
N GLY A 40 29.17 -7.03 19.48
CA GLY A 40 28.85 -6.22 20.67
C GLY A 40 27.58 -6.55 21.47
N PHE A 41 26.64 -7.37 20.96
CA PHE A 41 25.30 -7.51 21.57
C PHE A 41 25.01 -8.83 22.32
N GLY A 42 25.98 -9.75 22.38
CA GLY A 42 25.85 -11.03 23.08
C GLY A 42 24.98 -12.07 22.34
N PRO A 43 25.07 -13.36 22.73
CA PRO A 43 24.53 -14.50 21.97
C PRO A 43 22.98 -14.52 21.86
N VAL A 44 22.30 -13.83 22.77
CA VAL A 44 20.84 -13.76 22.82
C VAL A 44 20.29 -12.77 21.81
N PHE A 45 20.96 -11.63 21.64
CA PHE A 45 20.55 -10.66 20.62
C PHE A 45 20.79 -11.21 19.21
N ASP A 46 21.84 -12.01 19.01
CA ASP A 46 22.07 -12.74 17.75
C ASP A 46 20.91 -13.69 17.41
N ARG A 47 20.26 -14.28 18.42
CA ARG A 47 19.11 -15.15 18.22
C ARG A 47 17.89 -14.36 17.73
N LEU A 48 17.69 -13.14 18.21
CA LEU A 48 16.69 -12.22 17.66
C LEU A 48 17.03 -11.93 16.18
N CYS A 49 18.27 -11.54 15.89
CA CYS A 49 18.72 -11.20 14.53
C CYS A 49 18.48 -12.33 13.51
N ARG A 50 18.62 -13.60 13.90
CA ARG A 50 18.32 -14.75 13.03
C ARG A 50 16.86 -14.86 12.61
N HIS A 51 15.94 -14.28 13.38
CA HIS A 51 14.51 -14.26 13.08
C HIS A 51 14.06 -12.91 12.50
N VAL A 52 14.97 -11.96 12.25
CA VAL A 52 14.60 -10.67 11.64
C VAL A 52 14.52 -10.83 10.12
N ALA A 53 13.43 -10.34 9.54
CA ALA A 53 13.33 -10.11 8.10
C ALA A 53 14.16 -8.86 7.73
N SER A 54 15.48 -9.03 7.62
CA SER A 54 16.44 -7.93 7.41
C SER A 54 16.18 -7.18 6.10
N ASN A 55 15.70 -7.91 5.09
CA ASN A 55 15.35 -7.40 3.77
C ASN A 55 14.10 -6.51 3.80
N ALA A 56 13.21 -6.68 4.78
CA ALA A 56 12.01 -5.85 4.94
C ALA A 56 12.22 -4.63 5.86
N SER A 57 13.40 -4.48 6.47
CA SER A 57 13.70 -3.31 7.29
C SER A 57 13.82 -2.04 6.44
N PHE A 58 13.39 -0.89 6.98
CA PHE A 58 13.41 0.40 6.26
C PHE A 58 14.76 0.74 5.60
N ASN A 59 15.87 0.42 6.28
CA ASN A 59 17.24 0.70 5.81
C ASN A 59 17.84 -0.44 4.97
N SER A 60 17.05 -1.43 4.56
CA SER A 60 17.55 -2.52 3.72
C SER A 60 17.83 -2.04 2.29
N ALA A 61 18.74 -2.73 1.61
CA ALA A 61 18.99 -2.46 0.19
C ALA A 61 17.74 -2.70 -0.67
N GLU A 62 16.88 -3.63 -0.28
CA GLU A 62 15.65 -3.96 -0.99
C GLU A 62 14.62 -2.83 -0.89
N VAL A 63 14.38 -2.30 0.32
CA VAL A 63 13.48 -1.15 0.54
C VAL A 63 14.07 0.12 -0.07
N ALA A 64 15.39 0.31 -0.01
CA ALA A 64 16.05 1.44 -0.65
C ALA A 64 15.89 1.42 -2.19
N ALA A 65 15.75 0.24 -2.79
CA ALA A 65 15.50 0.07 -4.22
C ALA A 65 14.01 0.23 -4.61
N GLN A 66 13.08 0.23 -3.64
CA GLN A 66 11.66 0.42 -3.92
C GLN A 66 11.38 1.83 -4.45
N PRO A 67 10.44 1.97 -5.40
CA PRO A 67 10.11 3.25 -5.98
C PRO A 67 9.45 4.16 -4.94
N LYS A 68 9.94 5.40 -4.84
CA LYS A 68 9.30 6.51 -4.10
C LYS A 68 8.35 7.28 -5.02
N CYS A 69 7.50 8.11 -4.43
CA CYS A 69 6.63 9.00 -5.19
C CYS A 69 7.48 9.91 -6.06
N HIS A 70 7.02 10.13 -7.29
CA HIS A 70 7.65 11.08 -8.18
C HIS A 70 7.63 12.47 -7.57
N GLU A 71 8.71 13.24 -7.76
CA GLU A 71 8.83 14.56 -7.17
C GLU A 71 7.66 15.46 -7.62
N GLY A 72 7.06 16.18 -6.66
CA GLY A 72 5.92 17.03 -6.91
C GLY A 72 4.59 16.30 -7.18
N THR A 73 4.53 14.99 -6.95
CA THR A 73 3.28 14.21 -6.95
C THR A 73 2.91 13.79 -5.52
N ARG A 74 1.65 13.42 -5.31
CA ARG A 74 1.10 12.88 -4.06
C ARG A 74 1.27 13.84 -2.88
N ILE A 75 1.46 15.13 -3.14
CA ILE A 75 1.81 16.14 -2.13
C ILE A 75 0.75 16.19 -1.03
N ALA A 76 -0.54 16.35 -1.41
CA ALA A 76 -1.61 16.51 -0.43
C ALA A 76 -1.72 15.35 0.56
N ILE A 77 -1.65 14.10 0.08
CA ILE A 77 -1.72 12.92 0.95
C ILE A 77 -0.44 12.75 1.77
N LEU A 78 0.74 13.00 1.19
CA LEU A 78 2.00 12.94 1.91
C LEU A 78 2.05 13.98 3.02
N ASP A 79 1.55 15.19 2.78
CA ASP A 79 1.52 16.27 3.77
C ASP A 79 0.47 16.02 4.86
N HIS A 80 -0.69 15.47 4.50
CA HIS A 80 -1.69 15.01 5.46
C HIS A 80 -1.11 13.94 6.38
N LEU A 81 -0.49 12.89 5.83
CA LEU A 81 0.14 11.81 6.60
C LEU A 81 1.32 12.32 7.45
N THR A 82 2.11 13.25 6.92
CA THR A 82 3.23 13.87 7.65
C THR A 82 2.72 14.66 8.85
N SER A 83 1.63 15.43 8.66
CA SER A 83 1.01 16.23 9.72
C SER A 83 0.38 15.35 10.79
N TRP A 84 -0.35 14.30 10.37
CA TRP A 84 -0.90 13.29 11.28
C TRP A 84 0.21 12.65 12.11
N ALA A 85 1.27 12.16 11.49
CA ALA A 85 2.36 11.49 12.20
C ALA A 85 3.11 12.41 13.18
N ALA A 86 3.22 13.70 12.87
CA ALA A 86 3.89 14.69 13.72
C ALA A 86 3.05 15.16 14.92
N ALA A 87 1.75 14.79 15.00
CA ALA A 87 0.89 15.17 16.10
C ALA A 87 1.45 14.71 17.46
N SER A 88 1.18 15.50 18.51
CA SER A 88 1.55 15.20 19.90
C SER A 88 0.63 14.16 20.55
N SER A 89 -0.58 14.03 20.03
CA SER A 89 -1.57 13.02 20.43
C SER A 89 -2.40 12.63 19.21
N TYR A 90 -2.97 11.43 19.25
CA TYR A 90 -3.75 10.87 18.15
C TYR A 90 -5.19 10.70 18.60
N HIS A 91 -6.13 11.35 17.91
CA HIS A 91 -7.54 11.01 18.05
C HIS A 91 -7.80 9.60 17.46
N TYR A 92 -7.16 9.31 16.32
CA TYR A 92 -7.08 7.99 15.72
C TYR A 92 -5.61 7.58 15.60
N SER A 93 -5.24 6.55 16.36
CA SER A 93 -3.87 6.02 16.37
C SER A 93 -3.59 5.10 15.18
N ILE A 94 -4.61 4.70 14.42
CA ILE A 94 -4.42 3.98 13.16
C ILE A 94 -4.87 4.85 11.99
N THR A 95 -4.07 4.89 10.94
CA THR A 95 -4.49 5.37 9.63
C THR A 95 -4.48 4.20 8.67
N TRP A 96 -5.65 3.84 8.13
CA TRP A 96 -5.79 2.80 7.11
C TRP A 96 -5.87 3.42 5.71
N LEU A 97 -4.79 3.31 4.94
CA LEU A 97 -4.73 3.72 3.54
C LEU A 97 -5.15 2.55 2.64
N TYR A 98 -6.34 2.63 2.04
CA TYR A 98 -6.88 1.52 1.25
C TYR A 98 -7.21 1.91 -0.18
N GLY A 99 -7.03 0.98 -1.10
CA GLY A 99 -7.28 1.19 -2.53
C GLY A 99 -6.91 -0.03 -3.38
N PRO A 100 -7.21 -0.01 -4.68
CA PRO A 100 -6.94 -1.14 -5.57
C PRO A 100 -5.45 -1.43 -5.75
N ALA A 101 -5.12 -2.60 -6.31
CA ALA A 101 -3.76 -2.93 -6.72
C ALA A 101 -3.26 -1.95 -7.80
N GLY A 102 -1.95 -1.69 -7.83
CA GLY A 102 -1.34 -0.80 -8.83
C GLY A 102 -1.65 0.70 -8.65
N SER A 103 -2.40 1.06 -7.61
CA SER A 103 -2.78 2.45 -7.35
C SER A 103 -1.59 3.30 -6.88
N GLY A 104 -0.64 2.71 -6.16
CA GLY A 104 0.58 3.36 -5.67
C GLY A 104 0.69 3.49 -4.15
N LYS A 105 -0.09 2.73 -3.37
CA LYS A 105 -0.05 2.73 -1.89
C LYS A 105 1.37 2.47 -1.35
N SER A 106 2.04 1.41 -1.81
CA SER A 106 3.41 1.07 -1.42
C SER A 106 4.40 2.20 -1.69
N THR A 107 4.27 2.88 -2.83
CA THR A 107 5.10 4.03 -3.20
C THR A 107 4.88 5.23 -2.24
N ILE A 108 3.64 5.47 -1.80
CA ILE A 108 3.32 6.46 -0.77
C ILE A 108 3.95 6.05 0.57
N LEU A 109 3.80 4.79 0.97
CA LEU A 109 4.34 4.26 2.23
C LEU A 109 5.87 4.32 2.26
N CYS A 110 6.56 4.02 1.16
CA CYS A 110 8.00 4.19 1.03
C CYS A 110 8.42 5.66 1.22
N THR A 111 7.68 6.58 0.61
CA THR A 111 7.98 8.01 0.65
C THR A 111 7.73 8.60 2.04
N ILE A 112 6.60 8.26 2.66
CA ILE A 112 6.29 8.72 4.02
C ILE A 112 7.24 8.08 5.04
N ALA A 113 7.60 6.80 4.90
CA ALA A 113 8.59 6.17 5.78
C ALA A 113 9.92 6.93 5.74
N GLN A 114 10.39 7.35 4.56
CA GLN A 114 11.56 8.22 4.45
C GLN A 114 11.37 9.55 5.18
N ARG A 115 10.27 10.28 4.93
CA ARG A 115 10.00 11.56 5.60
C ARG A 115 9.96 11.42 7.12
N LEU A 116 9.42 10.31 7.62
CA LEU A 116 9.34 10.02 9.06
C LEU A 116 10.69 9.62 9.64
N PHE A 117 11.51 8.89 8.89
CA PHE A 117 12.88 8.57 9.29
C PHE A 117 13.72 9.84 9.43
N ASP A 118 13.65 10.73 8.45
CA ASP A 118 14.37 12.02 8.44
C ASP A 118 13.95 12.93 9.61
N ARG A 119 12.72 12.78 10.10
CA ARG A 119 12.16 13.50 11.26
C ARG A 119 12.34 12.76 12.59
N ASN A 120 13.06 11.63 12.61
CA ASN A 120 13.23 10.75 13.77
C ASN A 120 11.90 10.25 14.39
N LEU A 121 10.86 10.05 13.57
CA LEU A 121 9.54 9.56 13.97
C LEU A 121 9.30 8.08 13.63
N LEU A 122 9.94 7.56 12.58
CA LEU A 122 9.74 6.18 12.12
C LEU A 122 10.34 5.17 13.11
N LEU A 123 9.48 4.33 13.69
CA LEU A 123 9.88 3.25 14.59
C LEU A 123 10.18 1.96 13.79
N SER A 124 9.33 1.63 12.83
CA SER A 124 9.43 0.42 12.01
C SER A 124 8.57 0.54 10.76
N SER A 125 8.93 -0.18 9.70
CA SER A 125 8.30 -0.14 8.37
C SER A 125 7.76 -1.49 7.89
N PHE A 126 7.77 -2.51 8.74
CA PHE A 126 7.36 -3.86 8.36
C PHE A 126 6.71 -4.58 9.53
N PHE A 127 5.58 -5.24 9.27
CA PHE A 127 4.90 -6.02 10.29
C PHE A 127 5.45 -7.44 10.35
N PHE A 128 6.46 -7.62 11.18
CA PHE A 128 6.92 -8.93 11.61
C PHE A 128 7.51 -8.79 13.00
N ILE A 129 6.95 -9.50 13.99
CA ILE A 129 7.21 -9.22 15.39
C ILE A 129 8.71 -9.25 15.76
N PRO A 130 9.53 -10.23 15.31
CA PRO A 130 10.96 -10.19 15.58
C PRO A 130 11.66 -8.97 14.97
N THR A 131 11.25 -8.56 13.76
CA THR A 131 11.74 -7.33 13.12
C THR A 131 11.32 -6.09 13.91
N MET A 132 10.07 -6.02 14.37
CA MET A 132 9.57 -4.92 15.20
C MET A 132 10.34 -4.84 16.53
N ALA A 133 10.56 -5.97 17.21
CA ALA A 133 11.33 -6.04 18.45
C ALA A 133 12.78 -5.60 18.25
N TYR A 134 13.41 -6.01 17.15
CA TYR A 134 14.74 -5.55 16.79
C TYR A 134 14.80 -4.04 16.55
N GLN A 135 13.88 -3.50 15.74
CA GLN A 135 13.82 -2.06 15.46
C GLN A 135 13.45 -1.23 16.69
N LEU A 136 12.64 -1.78 17.58
CA LEU A 136 12.34 -1.23 18.90
C LEU A 136 13.60 -1.18 19.78
N ALA A 137 14.38 -2.26 19.85
CA ALA A 137 15.63 -2.31 20.61
C ALA A 137 16.72 -1.33 20.09
N LEU A 138 16.63 -0.93 18.82
CA LEU A 138 17.47 0.11 18.23
C LEU A 138 16.95 1.51 18.53
N SER A 139 15.63 1.71 18.42
CA SER A 139 14.98 3.02 18.54
C SER A 139 14.78 3.45 20.00
N ILE A 140 14.58 2.50 20.90
CA ILE A 140 14.43 2.68 22.35
C ILE A 140 15.39 1.70 23.04
N PRO A 141 16.70 2.01 23.15
CA PRO A 141 17.71 1.09 23.67
C PRO A 141 17.40 0.51 25.06
N ALA A 142 16.64 1.23 25.88
CA ALA A 142 16.17 0.77 27.19
C ALA A 142 15.31 -0.50 27.14
N THR A 143 14.65 -0.79 26.00
CA THR A 143 13.84 -2.01 25.83
C THR A 143 14.69 -3.27 25.63
N ARG A 144 15.94 -3.12 25.18
CA ARG A 144 16.85 -4.22 24.84
C ARG A 144 17.02 -5.27 25.94
N PRO A 145 17.33 -4.91 27.21
CA PRO A 145 17.48 -5.92 28.27
C PRO A 145 16.20 -6.74 28.51
N PHE A 146 15.02 -6.13 28.37
CA PHE A 146 13.74 -6.83 28.55
C PHE A 146 13.45 -7.78 27.40
N ILE A 147 13.75 -7.37 26.16
CA ILE A 147 13.63 -8.22 24.96
C ILE A 147 14.57 -9.42 25.08
N MET A 148 15.83 -9.18 25.46
CA MET A 148 16.81 -10.25 25.65
C MET A 148 16.36 -11.22 26.75
N LYS A 149 15.89 -10.71 27.89
CA LYS A 149 15.37 -11.55 28.98
C LYS A 149 14.18 -12.40 28.54
N ALA A 150 13.25 -11.87 27.73
CA ALA A 150 12.12 -12.64 27.21
C ALA A 150 12.60 -13.83 26.34
N ILE A 151 13.59 -13.61 25.49
CA ILE A 151 14.19 -14.66 24.64
C ILE A 151 14.96 -15.70 25.47
N GLU A 152 15.65 -15.27 26.53
CA GLU A 152 16.35 -16.19 27.44
C GLU A 152 15.38 -17.09 28.21
N MET A 153 14.24 -16.55 28.63
CA MET A 153 13.22 -17.28 29.38
C MET A 153 12.45 -18.27 28.50
N ASP A 154 12.19 -17.93 27.25
CA ASP A 154 11.53 -18.81 26.29
C ASP A 154 12.28 -18.86 24.94
N LEU A 155 13.08 -19.90 24.79
CA LEU A 155 13.84 -20.16 23.57
C LEU A 155 12.94 -20.54 22.37
N LEU A 156 11.68 -20.90 22.61
CA LEU A 156 10.69 -21.25 21.57
C LEU A 156 9.75 -20.07 21.25
N ILE A 157 10.00 -18.87 21.79
CA ILE A 157 9.14 -17.70 21.60
C ILE A 157 8.86 -17.40 20.12
N PHE A 158 9.80 -17.62 19.22
CA PHE A 158 9.62 -17.37 17.78
C PHE A 158 8.65 -18.36 17.09
N SER A 159 8.29 -19.45 17.77
CA SER A 159 7.34 -20.47 17.32
C SER A 159 5.97 -20.35 18.01
N THR A 160 5.77 -19.39 18.91
CA THR A 160 4.47 -19.16 19.58
C THR A 160 3.53 -18.37 18.67
N SER A 161 2.28 -18.18 19.12
CA SER A 161 1.30 -17.34 18.41
C SER A 161 1.81 -15.91 18.20
N LEU A 162 1.25 -15.22 17.21
CA LEU A 162 1.61 -13.85 16.89
C LEU A 162 1.37 -12.92 18.09
N TRP A 163 0.25 -13.14 18.79
CA TRP A 163 -0.06 -12.44 20.03
C TRP A 163 1.01 -12.62 21.10
N GLU A 164 1.43 -13.86 21.35
CA GLU A 164 2.41 -14.15 22.41
C GLU A 164 3.77 -13.53 22.10
N GLN A 165 4.20 -13.59 20.84
CA GLN A 165 5.39 -12.89 20.38
C GLN A 165 5.27 -11.37 20.60
N ALA A 166 4.16 -10.76 20.18
CA ALA A 166 3.97 -9.31 20.28
C ALA A 166 3.94 -8.86 21.75
N ARG A 167 3.24 -9.63 22.60
CA ARG A 167 3.15 -9.39 24.03
C ARG A 167 4.54 -9.44 24.68
N ALA A 168 5.31 -10.49 24.44
CA ALA A 168 6.60 -10.71 25.09
C ALA A 168 7.74 -9.84 24.55
N LEU A 169 7.77 -9.59 23.23
CA LEU A 169 8.90 -8.94 22.56
C LEU A 169 8.68 -7.45 22.23
N VAL A 170 7.44 -6.97 22.25
CA VAL A 170 7.12 -5.56 21.92
C VAL A 170 6.41 -4.86 23.08
N ILE A 171 5.29 -5.42 23.56
CA ILE A 171 4.43 -4.74 24.55
C ILE A 171 5.09 -4.73 25.94
N ALA A 172 5.42 -5.89 26.48
CA ALA A 172 5.97 -6.02 27.84
C ALA A 172 7.29 -5.25 28.04
N PRO A 173 8.26 -5.26 27.08
CA PRO A 173 9.47 -4.45 27.18
C PRO A 173 9.20 -2.96 27.34
N ILE A 174 8.19 -2.42 26.65
CA ILE A 174 7.89 -1.00 26.66
C ILE A 174 7.20 -0.58 27.95
N ILE A 175 6.26 -1.39 28.41
CA ILE A 175 5.63 -1.22 29.73
C ILE A 175 6.71 -1.21 30.81
N ALA A 176 7.63 -2.17 30.77
CA ALA A 176 8.69 -2.28 31.78
C ALA A 176 9.64 -1.08 31.78
N VAL A 177 10.04 -0.58 30.59
CA VAL A 177 10.84 0.64 30.49
C VAL A 177 10.09 1.84 31.07
N HIS A 178 8.82 2.03 30.68
CA HIS A 178 8.02 3.16 31.15
C HIS A 178 7.85 3.15 32.68
N GLN A 179 7.67 1.97 33.29
CA GLN A 179 7.59 1.81 34.74
C GLN A 179 8.89 2.18 35.47
N GLN A 180 10.05 1.95 34.84
CA GLN A 180 11.35 2.31 35.42
C GLN A 180 11.69 3.79 35.25
N SER A 181 11.38 4.34 34.08
CA SER A 181 11.55 5.76 33.77
C SER A 181 10.49 6.16 32.76
N PRO A 182 9.58 7.10 33.10
CA PRO A 182 8.57 7.57 32.16
C PRO A 182 9.23 8.01 30.85
N LEU A 183 8.81 7.40 29.76
CA LEU A 183 9.30 7.72 28.42
C LEU A 183 8.80 9.12 28.03
N ASP A 184 9.74 10.03 27.75
CA ASP A 184 9.42 11.34 27.15
C ASP A 184 8.90 11.15 25.72
N THR A 185 7.64 11.50 25.50
CA THR A 185 6.91 11.33 24.24
C THR A 185 7.50 12.14 23.08
N GLY A 186 8.28 13.18 23.38
CA GLY A 186 8.96 14.00 22.38
C GLY A 186 10.25 13.39 21.80
N GLN A 187 10.86 12.41 22.48
CA GLN A 187 12.19 11.91 22.13
C GLN A 187 12.18 10.61 21.30
N TYR A 188 11.13 9.79 21.42
CA TYR A 188 11.13 8.46 20.83
C TYR A 188 10.39 8.39 19.49
N ARG A 189 10.94 7.56 18.61
CA ARG A 189 10.28 7.10 17.39
C ARG A 189 9.01 6.35 17.77
N ARG A 190 7.91 6.65 17.09
CA ARG A 190 6.56 6.21 17.53
C ARG A 190 5.63 5.76 16.41
N ILE A 191 6.08 5.82 15.16
CA ILE A 191 5.24 5.47 14.00
C ILE A 191 5.63 4.13 13.42
N PHE A 192 4.68 3.20 13.37
CA PHE A 192 4.78 2.00 12.54
C PHE A 192 4.18 2.28 11.17
N VAL A 193 4.89 1.88 10.11
CA VAL A 193 4.37 1.85 8.74
C VAL A 193 4.29 0.38 8.33
N ILE A 194 3.14 -0.07 7.84
CA ILE A 194 2.87 -1.46 7.47
C ILE A 194 2.31 -1.47 6.06
N ASP A 195 3.09 -1.98 5.12
CA ASP A 195 2.70 -2.11 3.71
C ASP A 195 2.27 -3.55 3.40
N GLY A 196 1.28 -3.70 2.52
CA GLY A 196 0.86 -4.99 1.97
C GLY A 196 0.32 -5.97 3.02
N LEU A 197 -0.46 -5.52 4.00
CA LEU A 197 -1.04 -6.44 5.00
C LEU A 197 -1.95 -7.49 4.34
N ASP A 198 -2.58 -7.16 3.21
CA ASP A 198 -3.36 -8.07 2.37
C ASP A 198 -2.52 -9.14 1.64
N GLU A 199 -1.20 -8.97 1.58
CA GLU A 199 -0.27 -9.93 0.97
C GLU A 199 0.24 -10.97 1.98
N CYS A 200 -0.20 -10.86 3.24
CA CYS A 200 0.08 -11.86 4.28
C CYS A 200 -0.72 -13.14 4.03
N ARG A 201 -0.15 -14.29 4.46
CA ARG A 201 -0.58 -15.67 4.17
C ARG A 201 -2.07 -15.87 3.87
N ASP A 202 -2.91 -15.78 4.90
CA ASP A 202 -4.33 -16.12 4.88
C ASP A 202 -5.13 -15.11 5.71
N SER A 203 -6.46 -15.08 5.52
CA SER A 203 -7.35 -14.12 6.17
C SER A 203 -7.34 -14.21 7.70
N ASP A 204 -7.12 -15.39 8.26
CA ASP A 204 -7.12 -15.57 9.72
C ASP A 204 -5.86 -14.94 10.32
N THR A 205 -4.70 -15.17 9.69
CA THR A 205 -3.43 -14.50 10.04
C THR A 205 -3.53 -12.97 9.91
N GLN A 206 -4.22 -12.49 8.88
CA GLN A 206 -4.46 -11.05 8.68
C GLN A 206 -5.36 -10.47 9.79
N CYS A 207 -6.40 -11.19 10.19
CA CYS A 207 -7.27 -10.80 11.31
C CYS A 207 -6.53 -10.82 12.65
N GLU A 208 -5.74 -11.86 12.93
CA GLU A 208 -4.88 -11.94 14.13
C GLU A 208 -3.92 -10.76 14.16
N THR A 209 -3.31 -10.41 13.02
CA THR A 209 -2.45 -9.22 12.90
C THR A 209 -3.17 -7.94 13.30
N LEU A 210 -4.37 -7.71 12.79
CA LEU A 210 -5.17 -6.53 13.15
C LEU A 210 -5.49 -6.47 14.65
N GLN A 211 -5.79 -7.62 15.27
CA GLN A 211 -6.02 -7.72 16.72
C GLN A 211 -4.76 -7.41 17.52
N VAL A 212 -3.60 -7.91 17.05
CA VAL A 212 -2.30 -7.64 17.66
C VAL A 212 -1.96 -6.15 17.56
N LEU A 213 -2.16 -5.52 16.40
CA LEU A 213 -1.94 -4.08 16.23
C LEU A 213 -2.82 -3.24 17.16
N ASN A 214 -4.10 -3.59 17.27
CA ASN A 214 -5.02 -2.95 18.21
C ASN A 214 -4.52 -3.05 19.65
N SER A 215 -4.05 -4.25 20.01
CA SER A 215 -3.61 -4.55 21.36
C SER A 215 -2.29 -3.85 21.69
N ILE A 216 -1.36 -3.77 20.73
CA ILE A 216 -0.15 -2.95 20.85
C ILE A 216 -0.55 -1.51 21.19
N LEU A 217 -1.48 -0.92 20.44
CA LEU A 217 -1.93 0.45 20.69
C LEU A 217 -2.57 0.66 22.07
N ARG A 218 -3.41 -0.28 22.51
CA ARG A 218 -4.11 -0.19 23.81
C ARG A 218 -3.15 -0.27 25.01
N HIS A 219 -2.02 -0.95 24.86
CA HIS A 219 -1.05 -1.14 25.94
C HIS A 219 0.12 -0.15 25.88
N PHE A 220 0.21 0.65 24.82
CA PHE A 220 1.27 1.64 24.67
C PHE A 220 0.95 2.89 25.49
N ILE A 221 1.86 3.22 26.40
CA ILE A 221 1.70 4.35 27.32
C ILE A 221 2.20 5.67 26.68
N ILE A 222 2.99 5.57 25.60
CA ILE A 222 3.37 6.71 24.76
C ILE A 222 2.46 6.78 23.53
N PRO A 223 2.21 7.97 22.95
CA PRO A 223 1.44 8.12 21.71
C PRO A 223 2.09 7.33 20.57
N LEU A 224 1.62 6.11 20.34
CA LEU A 224 2.01 5.30 19.19
C LEU A 224 0.97 5.47 18.09
N ALA A 225 1.42 5.50 16.84
CA ALA A 225 0.53 5.44 15.70
C ALA A 225 0.99 4.45 14.63
N ILE A 226 0.03 3.93 13.89
CA ILE A 226 0.24 2.89 12.88
C ILE A 226 -0.39 3.36 11.57
N LEU A 227 0.42 3.44 10.51
CA LEU A 227 -0.05 3.59 9.15
C LEU A 227 -0.08 2.22 8.49
N VAL A 228 -1.25 1.76 8.07
CA VAL A 228 -1.43 0.48 7.39
C VAL A 228 -1.91 0.74 5.97
N ALA A 229 -1.29 0.08 4.98
CA ALA A 229 -1.84 0.01 3.63
C ALA A 229 -2.30 -1.40 3.29
N SER A 230 -3.49 -1.51 2.70
CA SER A 230 -3.96 -2.76 2.13
C SER A 230 -5.01 -2.58 1.03
N ARG A 231 -5.37 -3.67 0.35
CA ARG A 231 -6.63 -3.74 -0.41
C ARG A 231 -7.83 -3.70 0.54
N PRO A 232 -8.98 -3.18 0.08
CA PRO A 232 -10.18 -3.15 0.90
C PRO A 232 -10.92 -4.49 0.85
N GLU A 233 -10.25 -5.58 1.23
CA GLU A 233 -10.86 -6.90 1.34
C GLU A 233 -11.90 -6.92 2.47
N GLN A 234 -12.82 -7.89 2.41
CA GLN A 234 -13.99 -7.91 3.29
C GLN A 234 -13.62 -7.85 4.77
N HIS A 235 -12.66 -8.66 5.22
CA HIS A 235 -12.28 -8.72 6.63
C HIS A 235 -11.62 -7.41 7.11
N PHE A 236 -10.82 -6.73 6.27
CA PHE A 236 -10.32 -5.38 6.58
C PHE A 236 -11.46 -4.38 6.70
N ARG A 237 -12.40 -4.37 5.74
CA ARG A 237 -13.59 -3.49 5.81
C ARG A 237 -14.39 -3.75 7.09
N LEU A 238 -14.61 -5.00 7.47
CA LEU A 238 -15.32 -5.34 8.70
C LEU A 238 -14.55 -4.83 9.93
N ALA A 239 -13.27 -5.15 10.04
CA ALA A 239 -12.45 -4.74 11.18
C ALA A 239 -12.38 -3.22 11.34
N PHE A 240 -12.11 -2.51 10.24
CA PHE A 240 -11.97 -1.06 10.25
C PHE A 240 -13.30 -0.32 10.24
N ASN A 241 -14.41 -0.83 9.69
CA ASN A 241 -15.67 -0.07 9.62
C ASN A 241 -16.70 -0.47 10.67
N LEU A 242 -16.66 -1.70 11.19
CA LEU A 242 -17.67 -2.22 12.12
C LEU A 242 -17.07 -2.85 13.39
N GLY A 243 -15.81 -3.24 13.36
CA GLY A 243 -15.13 -3.93 14.45
C GLY A 243 -14.37 -3.02 15.41
N ASP A 244 -13.54 -3.64 16.25
CA ASP A 244 -12.80 -3.00 17.34
C ASP A 244 -11.80 -1.93 16.88
N LEU A 245 -11.38 -1.96 15.61
CA LEU A 245 -10.51 -0.95 15.04
C LEU A 245 -11.26 0.31 14.63
N ASN A 246 -12.60 0.29 14.59
CA ASN A 246 -13.37 1.41 14.08
C ASN A 246 -13.11 2.70 14.86
N ALA A 247 -13.15 2.62 16.19
CA ALA A 247 -12.96 3.77 17.07
C ALA A 247 -11.50 4.23 17.14
N ALA A 248 -10.55 3.36 16.81
CA ALA A 248 -9.11 3.65 16.87
C ALA A 248 -8.51 4.09 15.52
N SER A 249 -9.29 4.03 14.43
CA SER A 249 -8.78 4.23 13.07
C SER A 249 -9.45 5.37 12.31
N THR A 250 -8.65 6.03 11.47
CA THR A 250 -9.13 6.84 10.35
C THR A 250 -8.95 6.06 9.06
N ARG A 251 -9.85 6.27 8.09
CA ARG A 251 -9.80 5.61 6.79
C ARG A 251 -9.44 6.65 5.75
N LEU A 252 -8.33 6.40 5.06
CA LEU A 252 -7.91 7.18 3.92
C LEU A 252 -8.13 6.33 2.69
N HIS A 253 -9.23 6.61 2.00
CA HIS A 253 -9.43 6.03 0.69
C HIS A 253 -8.42 6.60 -0.28
N PHE A 254 -7.93 5.76 -1.17
CA PHE A 254 -7.06 6.16 -2.26
C PHE A 254 -7.75 7.05 -3.31
N ASP A 255 -9.05 7.35 -3.18
CA ASP A 255 -9.83 8.05 -4.22
C ASP A 255 -10.76 9.19 -3.74
N ASN A 256 -11.01 10.11 -4.68
CA ASN A 256 -11.92 11.27 -4.82
C ASN A 256 -11.47 12.68 -4.42
N SER A 257 -10.45 12.87 -3.57
CA SER A 257 -9.90 14.22 -3.30
C SER A 257 -8.57 14.48 -4.03
N TYR A 258 -8.02 13.45 -4.66
CA TYR A 258 -6.69 13.45 -5.22
C TYR A 258 -6.74 13.47 -6.75
N LYS A 259 -6.05 14.43 -7.37
CA LYS A 259 -6.05 14.60 -8.82
C LYS A 259 -5.01 13.68 -9.47
N ALA A 260 -5.27 12.37 -9.46
CA ALA A 260 -4.37 11.36 -10.00
C ALA A 260 -3.92 11.67 -11.44
N ASP A 261 -4.85 12.12 -12.28
CA ASP A 261 -4.55 12.55 -13.64
C ASP A 261 -3.53 13.69 -13.72
N GLN A 262 -3.58 14.65 -12.81
CA GLN A 262 -2.62 15.77 -12.80
C GLN A 262 -1.22 15.28 -12.44
N ASP A 263 -1.13 14.35 -11.50
CA ASP A 263 0.15 13.82 -11.06
C ASP A 263 0.73 12.82 -12.06
N ILE A 264 -0.11 12.03 -12.73
CA ILE A 264 0.30 11.18 -13.85
C ILE A 264 0.76 12.05 -15.03
N LYS A 265 0.05 13.15 -15.31
CA LYS A 265 0.46 14.12 -16.34
C LYS A 265 1.83 14.71 -16.02
N LYS A 266 2.05 15.15 -14.78
CA LYS A 266 3.34 15.67 -14.33
C LYS A 266 4.44 14.61 -14.45
N TYR A 267 4.19 13.39 -13.99
CA TYR A 267 5.11 12.27 -14.12
C TYR A 267 5.51 12.03 -15.59
N PHE A 268 4.55 11.99 -16.51
CA PHE A 268 4.85 11.85 -17.94
C PHE A 268 5.65 13.04 -18.48
N MET A 269 5.30 14.28 -18.14
CA MET A 269 6.04 15.46 -18.59
C MET A 269 7.51 15.41 -18.17
N ASP A 270 7.78 15.11 -16.90
CA ASP A 270 9.13 15.06 -16.35
C ASP A 270 9.93 13.89 -16.96
N GLU A 271 9.31 12.71 -17.07
CA GLU A 271 9.96 11.51 -17.62
C GLU A 271 10.25 11.62 -19.12
N PHE A 272 9.34 12.20 -19.90
CA PHE A 272 9.57 12.46 -21.32
C PHE A 272 10.60 13.58 -21.52
N GLY A 273 10.59 14.62 -20.66
CA GLY A 273 11.67 15.62 -20.63
C GLY A 273 13.03 14.96 -20.43
N PHE A 274 13.15 14.06 -19.46
CA PHE A 274 14.37 13.29 -19.22
C PHE A 274 14.80 12.45 -20.43
N ILE A 275 13.86 11.73 -21.06
CA ILE A 275 14.15 10.92 -22.26
C ILE A 275 14.69 11.81 -23.38
N ARG A 276 14.08 12.97 -23.61
CA ARG A 276 14.50 13.91 -24.65
C ARG A 276 15.93 14.42 -24.42
N GLU A 277 16.30 14.66 -23.18
CA GLU A 277 17.60 15.25 -22.84
C GLU A 277 18.73 14.21 -22.78
N LYS A 278 18.45 13.04 -22.19
CA LYS A 278 19.49 12.10 -21.72
C LYS A 278 19.48 10.74 -22.40
N HIS A 279 18.48 10.41 -23.21
CA HIS A 279 18.41 9.10 -23.85
C HIS A 279 19.49 8.89 -24.92
N LEU A 280 20.01 7.67 -25.08
CA LEU A 280 21.06 7.35 -26.06
C LEU A 280 20.63 7.65 -27.50
N PHE A 281 19.36 7.44 -27.81
CA PHE A 281 18.76 7.73 -29.12
C PHE A 281 18.15 9.13 -29.23
N ARG A 282 18.50 10.08 -28.34
CA ARG A 282 17.91 11.45 -28.34
C ARG A 282 18.05 12.18 -29.68
N SER A 283 19.12 11.92 -30.44
CA SER A 283 19.34 12.51 -31.77
C SER A 283 18.35 12.04 -32.83
N HIS A 284 17.64 10.94 -32.56
CA HIS A 284 16.61 10.38 -33.44
C HIS A 284 15.21 10.84 -33.04
N LEU A 285 15.07 11.65 -32.00
CA LEU A 285 13.78 12.19 -31.59
C LEU A 285 13.43 13.41 -32.44
N PRO A 286 12.16 13.57 -32.85
CA PRO A 286 11.68 14.79 -33.46
C PRO A 286 11.90 16.02 -32.57
N THR A 287 12.03 17.20 -33.18
CA THR A 287 12.17 18.48 -32.46
C THR A 287 11.04 18.70 -31.45
N TYR A 288 9.81 18.33 -31.82
CA TYR A 288 8.61 18.46 -31.00
C TYR A 288 8.18 17.10 -30.44
N TRP A 289 9.07 16.46 -29.68
CA TRP A 289 8.81 15.19 -29.02
C TRP A 289 8.47 15.37 -27.53
N PRO A 290 7.42 14.70 -27.01
CA PRO A 290 6.45 13.88 -27.75
C PRO A 290 5.45 14.74 -28.55
N PRO A 291 4.76 14.17 -29.57
CA PRO A 291 3.72 14.87 -30.31
C PRO A 291 2.63 15.44 -29.40
N SER A 292 2.04 16.57 -29.79
CA SER A 292 0.97 17.22 -29.03
C SER A 292 -0.22 16.26 -28.80
N GLY A 293 -0.81 16.30 -27.60
CA GLY A 293 -1.93 15.42 -27.21
C GLY A 293 -1.52 13.99 -26.80
N THR A 294 -0.24 13.62 -26.97
CA THR A 294 0.29 12.30 -26.57
C THR A 294 0.14 12.09 -25.06
N ILE A 295 0.57 13.07 -24.26
CA ILE A 295 0.53 12.96 -22.79
C ILE A 295 -0.92 12.86 -22.32
N GLU A 296 -1.81 13.71 -22.83
CA GLU A 296 -3.24 13.67 -22.51
C GLU A 296 -3.86 12.30 -22.85
N THR A 297 -3.47 11.71 -23.98
CA THR A 297 -3.93 10.37 -24.37
C THR A 297 -3.43 9.30 -23.41
N LEU A 298 -2.15 9.35 -22.99
CA LEU A 298 -1.59 8.39 -22.03
C LEU A 298 -2.18 8.54 -20.63
N VAL A 299 -2.46 9.77 -20.19
CA VAL A 299 -3.16 10.05 -18.92
C VAL A 299 -4.54 9.40 -18.95
N ARG A 300 -5.34 9.68 -19.99
CA ARG A 300 -6.67 9.08 -20.13
C ARG A 300 -6.63 7.54 -20.17
N LYS A 301 -5.60 6.95 -20.81
CA LYS A 301 -5.42 5.49 -20.86
C LYS A 301 -4.98 4.88 -19.54
N SER A 302 -4.39 5.68 -18.65
CA SER A 302 -3.95 5.17 -17.36
C SER A 302 -5.11 4.81 -16.45
N SER A 303 -6.31 5.38 -16.69
CA SER A 303 -7.49 5.23 -15.82
C SER A 303 -7.11 5.44 -14.35
N GLU A 304 -6.32 6.49 -14.09
CA GLU A 304 -5.78 6.88 -12.77
C GLU A 304 -4.79 5.88 -12.12
N GLN A 305 -4.34 4.87 -12.87
CA GLN A 305 -3.42 3.85 -12.37
C GLN A 305 -1.96 4.18 -12.71
N PHE A 306 -1.16 4.46 -11.68
CA PHE A 306 0.29 4.75 -11.84
C PHE A 306 1.09 3.56 -12.37
N ILE A 307 0.62 2.32 -12.15
CA ILE A 307 1.27 1.14 -12.72
C ILE A 307 1.29 1.20 -14.26
N TYR A 308 0.24 1.72 -14.89
CA TYR A 308 0.21 1.94 -16.32
C TYR A 308 1.27 2.96 -16.75
N ALA A 309 1.28 4.13 -16.11
CA ALA A 309 2.19 5.22 -16.46
C ALA A 309 3.66 4.82 -16.30
N SER A 310 4.01 4.18 -15.18
CA SER A 310 5.37 3.69 -14.93
C SER A 310 5.79 2.60 -15.91
N THR A 311 4.87 1.73 -16.34
CA THR A 311 5.13 0.69 -17.33
C THR A 311 5.35 1.27 -18.72
N VAL A 312 4.54 2.24 -19.13
CA VAL A 312 4.72 3.00 -20.38
C VAL A 312 6.08 3.68 -20.41
N VAL A 313 6.43 4.42 -19.36
CA VAL A 313 7.72 5.09 -19.26
C VAL A 313 8.86 4.08 -19.31
N ARG A 314 8.81 3.01 -18.53
CA ARG A 314 9.84 1.95 -18.53
C ARG A 314 10.01 1.32 -19.91
N PHE A 315 8.91 1.10 -20.63
CA PHE A 315 8.96 0.63 -22.00
C PHE A 315 9.68 1.67 -22.88
N ILE A 316 9.28 2.93 -22.88
CA ILE A 316 9.88 3.95 -23.75
C ILE A 316 11.36 4.23 -23.39
N LYS A 317 11.72 4.26 -22.09
CA LYS A 317 13.07 4.53 -21.57
C LYS A 317 14.12 3.46 -21.87
N SER A 318 13.77 2.36 -22.54
CA SER A 318 14.70 1.26 -22.79
C SER A 318 15.90 1.73 -23.61
N ALA A 319 17.09 1.68 -22.99
CA ALA A 319 18.35 2.10 -23.61
C ALA A 319 18.70 1.37 -24.92
N ARG A 320 18.09 0.21 -25.17
CA ARG A 320 18.33 -0.61 -26.37
C ARG A 320 17.47 -0.23 -27.57
N HIS A 321 16.49 0.66 -27.41
CA HIS A 321 15.47 0.90 -28.43
C HIS A 321 15.22 2.39 -28.65
N ASN A 322 14.81 2.74 -29.87
CA ASN A 322 14.42 4.11 -30.18
C ASN A 322 13.10 4.47 -29.44
N PRO A 323 13.06 5.54 -28.61
CA PRO A 323 11.87 5.93 -27.86
C PRO A 323 10.68 6.30 -28.74
N GLU A 324 10.92 6.94 -29.88
CA GLU A 324 9.85 7.34 -30.79
C GLU A 324 9.14 6.13 -31.39
N LYS A 325 9.92 5.13 -31.85
CA LYS A 325 9.34 3.87 -32.34
C LYS A 325 8.52 3.15 -31.27
N ARG A 326 8.97 3.19 -30.00
CA ARG A 326 8.22 2.60 -28.88
C ARG A 326 6.95 3.38 -28.57
N LEU A 327 7.00 4.69 -28.65
CA LEU A 327 5.83 5.54 -28.50
C LEU A 327 4.80 5.26 -29.61
N GLU A 328 5.23 5.15 -30.87
CA GLU A 328 4.37 4.77 -31.99
C GLU A 328 3.66 3.42 -31.76
N ILE A 329 4.38 2.42 -31.24
CA ILE A 329 3.79 1.10 -30.92
C ILE A 329 2.66 1.25 -29.89
N LEU A 330 2.89 2.01 -28.81
CA LEU A 330 1.89 2.25 -27.76
C LEU A 330 0.67 3.03 -28.27
N MET A 331 0.87 3.92 -29.24
CA MET A 331 -0.23 4.66 -29.85
C MET A 331 -1.02 3.80 -30.82
N ARG A 332 -0.36 2.99 -31.67
CA ARG A 332 -1.03 2.09 -32.63
C ARG A 332 -1.78 0.93 -31.96
N ALA A 333 -1.22 0.36 -30.88
CA ALA A 333 -1.90 -0.68 -30.10
C ALA A 333 -3.27 -0.21 -29.56
N SER A 334 -3.44 1.11 -29.42
CA SER A 334 -4.69 1.73 -28.99
C SER A 334 -5.81 1.68 -30.02
N ASP A 335 -5.46 1.60 -31.30
CA ASP A 335 -6.44 1.59 -32.39
C ASP A 335 -6.91 0.15 -32.67
N ALA A 336 -6.07 -0.84 -32.39
CA ALA A 336 -6.39 -2.26 -32.49
C ALA A 336 -7.18 -2.79 -31.27
N GLY A 337 -7.02 -2.19 -30.08
CA GLY A 337 -7.57 -2.67 -28.81
C GLY A 337 -9.01 -2.26 -28.48
N LYS A 338 -9.75 -1.63 -29.40
CA LYS A 338 -11.19 -1.37 -29.21
C LYS A 338 -12.07 -2.62 -29.34
N ALA A 339 -11.50 -3.78 -29.68
CA ALA A 339 -12.24 -5.03 -29.75
C ALA A 339 -11.33 -6.18 -29.26
N LYS A 340 -11.88 -7.10 -28.47
CA LYS A 340 -11.44 -8.50 -28.29
C LYS A 340 -10.52 -8.97 -27.16
N ALA A 341 -9.82 -8.15 -26.37
CA ALA A 341 -8.94 -8.73 -25.33
C ALA A 341 -9.68 -9.18 -24.05
N PHE A 342 -10.75 -8.46 -23.67
CA PHE A 342 -11.51 -8.72 -22.43
C PHE A 342 -13.03 -8.53 -22.60
N GLU A 343 -13.53 -8.45 -23.84
CA GLU A 343 -14.95 -8.22 -24.16
C GLU A 343 -15.90 -9.26 -23.57
N GLU A 344 -15.44 -10.48 -23.28
CA GLU A 344 -16.23 -11.51 -22.61
C GLU A 344 -16.24 -11.40 -21.08
N LEU A 345 -15.25 -10.71 -20.49
CA LEU A 345 -15.19 -10.47 -19.05
C LEU A 345 -16.06 -9.29 -18.63
N ASP A 346 -16.22 -8.25 -19.47
CA ASP A 346 -17.05 -7.09 -19.12
C ASP A 346 -18.53 -7.45 -18.87
N PRO A 347 -19.20 -8.27 -19.71
CA PRO A 347 -20.55 -8.76 -19.45
C PRO A 347 -20.62 -9.69 -18.23
N LEU A 348 -19.58 -10.51 -18.01
CA LEU A 348 -19.49 -11.38 -16.84
C LEU A 348 -19.37 -10.56 -15.55
N TYR A 349 -18.47 -9.57 -15.50
CA TYR A 349 -18.34 -8.65 -14.37
C TYR A 349 -19.60 -7.83 -14.15
N ALA A 350 -20.21 -7.29 -15.22
CA ALA A 350 -21.48 -6.58 -15.13
C ALA A 350 -22.59 -7.48 -14.57
N THR A 351 -22.65 -8.75 -14.98
CA THR A 351 -23.61 -9.73 -14.45
C THR A 351 -23.33 -10.02 -12.98
N ILE A 352 -22.08 -10.31 -12.61
CA ILE A 352 -21.67 -10.56 -11.23
C ILE A 352 -22.02 -9.36 -10.33
N PHE A 353 -21.65 -8.13 -10.72
CA PHE A 353 -21.95 -6.93 -9.95
C PHE A 353 -23.46 -6.69 -9.81
N ASN A 354 -24.24 -6.86 -10.89
CA ASN A 354 -25.70 -6.74 -10.84
C ASN A 354 -26.38 -7.84 -10.00
N THR A 355 -25.74 -8.99 -9.82
CA THR A 355 -26.30 -10.11 -9.04
C THR A 355 -25.94 -9.99 -7.54
N ILE A 356 -24.81 -9.36 -7.21
CA ILE A 356 -24.36 -9.15 -5.83
C ILE A 356 -25.21 -8.09 -5.10
N ASP A 357 -25.67 -7.04 -5.80
CA ASP A 357 -26.51 -6.00 -5.19
C ASP A 357 -27.92 -6.49 -4.77
N LEU A 358 -28.42 -7.58 -5.36
CA LEU A 358 -29.72 -8.16 -4.96
C LEU A 358 -29.66 -9.05 -3.72
N ALA A 359 -28.47 -9.48 -3.29
CA ALA A 359 -28.29 -10.32 -2.11
C ALA A 359 -27.96 -9.50 -0.84
N TRP A 360 -27.45 -8.27 -1.00
CA TRP A 360 -27.04 -7.44 0.14
C TRP A 360 -28.21 -6.73 0.83
N ASP A 361 -29.23 -6.29 0.08
CA ASP A 361 -30.39 -5.56 0.63
C ASP A 361 -31.35 -6.43 1.47
N ILE A 362 -31.31 -7.75 1.34
CA ILE A 362 -32.23 -8.65 2.06
C ILE A 362 -31.74 -8.94 3.50
N THR A 363 -30.46 -8.70 3.82
CA THR A 363 -29.90 -9.07 5.13
C THR A 363 -29.83 -7.92 6.14
N CYS A 364 -29.93 -6.66 5.70
CA CYS A 364 -29.85 -5.49 6.59
C CYS A 364 -31.18 -4.94 7.12
N SER A 365 -32.33 -5.47 6.71
CA SER A 365 -33.65 -4.95 7.13
C SER A 365 -34.29 -5.67 8.33
N ARG A 366 -33.59 -6.62 8.97
CA ARG A 366 -34.13 -7.37 10.14
C ARG A 366 -33.33 -7.17 11.42
N SER A 367 -33.17 -5.92 11.86
CA SER A 367 -32.95 -5.62 13.29
C SER A 367 -33.11 -4.13 13.59
N SER A 368 -34.35 -3.70 13.83
CA SER A 368 -34.66 -2.60 14.75
C SER A 368 -36.11 -2.77 15.24
N PRO A 369 -36.37 -2.71 16.55
CA PRO A 369 -37.73 -2.81 17.07
C PRO A 369 -38.49 -1.49 16.88
N VAL A 370 -39.77 -1.69 16.65
CA VAL A 370 -40.86 -0.73 16.44
C VAL A 370 -40.94 0.33 17.54
N VAL A 371 -41.08 1.59 17.16
CA VAL A 371 -41.94 2.56 17.86
C VAL A 371 -42.95 3.10 16.87
N SER A 372 -44.21 2.97 17.26
CA SER A 372 -45.46 3.18 16.57
C SER A 372 -45.80 4.64 16.27
N SER A 373 -46.39 4.89 15.10
CA SER A 373 -47.61 5.72 14.98
C SER A 373 -48.32 5.40 13.66
N GLU A 374 -49.57 4.97 13.78
CA GLU A 374 -50.51 4.57 12.71
C GLU A 374 -51.04 5.75 11.86
N PRO A 375 -51.78 5.48 10.76
CA PRO A 375 -51.68 6.21 9.49
C PRO A 375 -52.91 7.07 9.18
N ILE A 376 -52.78 7.95 8.18
CA ILE A 376 -53.93 8.42 7.40
C ILE A 376 -53.76 7.94 5.95
N LYS A 377 -54.76 7.16 5.55
CA LYS A 377 -54.95 6.45 4.28
C LYS A 377 -55.38 7.37 3.14
N ASP A 378 -55.03 6.89 1.95
CA ASP A 378 -55.77 6.89 0.68
C ASP A 378 -56.17 8.26 0.09
N THR A 379 -55.98 8.52 -1.20
CA THR A 379 -56.43 7.70 -2.33
C THR A 379 -55.69 8.25 -3.57
N MET A 380 -54.94 7.44 -4.34
CA MET A 380 -55.37 6.86 -5.63
C MET A 380 -56.40 7.74 -6.37
N ARG A 381 -56.27 8.11 -7.65
CA ARG A 381 -55.88 7.29 -8.80
C ARG A 381 -55.90 8.14 -10.07
N ASP A 382 -55.00 7.79 -10.99
CA ASP A 382 -55.23 7.59 -12.43
C ASP A 382 -55.64 8.73 -13.40
N ARG A 383 -54.79 8.76 -14.45
CA ARG A 383 -55.05 9.06 -15.86
C ARG A 383 -55.34 10.52 -16.21
N ALA A 384 -54.97 11.06 -17.36
CA ALA A 384 -54.06 10.74 -18.45
C ALA A 384 -54.30 11.87 -19.45
N ILE A 385 -53.23 12.38 -20.07
CA ILE A 385 -53.23 12.95 -21.44
C ILE A 385 -54.12 14.19 -21.67
N THR A 386 -53.50 15.37 -21.71
CA THR A 386 -53.44 16.27 -22.90
C THR A 386 -52.77 17.60 -22.53
N GLN A 387 -51.69 17.97 -23.23
CA GLN A 387 -51.31 19.37 -23.48
C GLN A 387 -52.36 20.02 -24.42
N PRO A 388 -52.40 21.34 -24.71
CA PRO A 388 -51.37 22.37 -24.46
C PRO A 388 -51.92 23.78 -24.08
N THR A 389 -50.98 24.73 -24.01
CA THR A 389 -51.14 26.19 -24.21
C THR A 389 -51.83 27.05 -23.16
N GLY A 390 -51.21 28.20 -22.87
CA GLY A 390 -51.98 29.40 -22.53
C GLY A 390 -51.42 30.26 -21.40
N ARG A 391 -50.47 31.12 -21.77
CA ARG A 391 -50.08 32.39 -21.12
C ARG A 391 -51.17 33.08 -20.27
N GLY A 392 -50.73 33.72 -19.18
CA GLY A 392 -51.40 34.87 -18.56
C GLY A 392 -51.00 35.04 -17.09
N ARG A 393 -49.83 35.65 -16.79
CA ARG A 393 -49.66 37.06 -16.36
C ARG A 393 -50.48 37.49 -15.13
N ALA A 394 -49.70 37.93 -14.12
CA ALA A 394 -49.93 39.02 -13.15
C ALA A 394 -51.15 38.87 -12.21
N ALA A 395 -51.12 39.26 -10.95
CA ALA A 395 -50.43 40.35 -10.25
C ALA A 395 -50.34 39.99 -8.75
N SER A 396 -49.22 40.24 -8.05
CA SER A 396 -49.10 41.31 -7.03
C SER A 396 -50.43 41.77 -6.44
N THR A 397 -50.66 41.74 -5.14
CA THR A 397 -50.31 42.77 -4.12
C THR A 397 -50.89 42.20 -2.80
N PHE A 398 -50.36 42.32 -1.59
CA PHE A 398 -49.51 43.29 -0.89
C PHE A 398 -48.74 42.56 0.21
#